data_AF-A0A8T6ID80-F1
#
_entry.id   AF-A0A8T6ID80-F1
#
_cell.length_a   1.000
_cell.length_b   1.000
_cell.length_c   1.000
_cell.angle_alpha   90.00
_cell.angle_beta   90.00
_cell.angle_gamma   90.00
#
_symmetry.space_group_name_H-M   'P 1'
#
loop_
_entity.id
_entity.type
_entity.pdbx_description
1 polymer ?
#
loop_
_entity_poly.entity_id
_entity_poly.type
_entity_poly.pdbx_seq_one_letter_code
_entity_poly.pdbx_strand_id
1 'polypeptide(L)'
;MLTQDAVIDGGSPDRYGVWDGSANELAFHDPASPAPVSDPALEGSFEVRLADGATERVTPVFELLKRHLSRFAPEATAAATGIAPDLARRAVRMFCTTPPACYYSYNGLEQHANAMQTNRAVCLFYSLTGNLDRPGGNVRFAKTPVNGMDGRGLLAPEQQAKRLGLDARPLGPVATGRVQAYEVYRAVLEGKPYPVKGFLSFGGDIIMANGDTLRGRRALQQLDLYVQTDFYETPAGRYADFLLPAATSWEDWHVKGSFDQGAATSTWLQYRAPVVEPQFESRSDADILFDLAGRMGFDEQFWHGDREAALDYMLEPSGVTVAQLKNHPGGLSLPRETRYRKYREKG
;
A
#
# COMPACT_ATOMS: atom_id res chain seq x y z
N MET A 1 -20.39 -4.03 13.83
CA MET A 1 -20.25 -2.80 14.62
C MET A 1 -21.61 -2.15 14.69
N LEU A 2 -21.93 -1.39 15.73
CA LEU A 2 -23.20 -0.64 15.78
C LEU A 2 -23.11 0.54 14.79
N THR A 3 -24.00 0.57 13.82
CA THR A 3 -24.08 1.62 12.78
C THR A 3 -25.20 2.61 13.11
N GLN A 4 -25.19 3.80 12.51
CA GLN A 4 -26.18 4.84 12.79
C GLN A 4 -27.58 4.46 12.31
N ASP A 5 -27.68 3.83 11.14
CA ASP A 5 -28.93 3.31 10.58
C ASP A 5 -29.59 2.22 11.44
N ALA A 6 -28.81 1.49 12.24
CA ALA A 6 -29.34 0.52 13.20
C ALA A 6 -30.04 1.20 14.41
N VAL A 7 -29.72 2.46 14.68
CA VAL A 7 -30.21 3.20 15.87
C VAL A 7 -31.20 4.30 15.50
N ILE A 8 -31.00 4.95 14.36
CA ILE A 8 -31.78 6.10 13.90
C ILE A 8 -32.37 5.74 12.52
N ASP A 9 -33.69 5.85 12.39
CA ASP A 9 -34.36 5.69 11.11
C ASP A 9 -33.85 6.73 10.09
N GLY A 10 -33.47 6.27 8.89
CA GLY A 10 -32.78 7.08 7.90
C GLY A 10 -31.31 7.44 8.24
N GLY A 11 -30.71 6.79 9.24
CA GLY A 11 -29.29 6.94 9.59
C GLY A 11 -28.34 6.40 8.51
N SER A 12 -27.04 6.70 8.65
CA SER A 12 -26.01 6.23 7.71
C SER A 12 -25.42 4.87 8.14
N PRO A 13 -25.23 3.90 7.21
CA PRO A 13 -24.50 2.66 7.49
C PRO A 13 -22.99 2.88 7.68
N ASP A 14 -22.46 4.03 7.25
CA ASP A 14 -21.04 4.36 7.27
C ASP A 14 -20.61 5.13 8.53
N ARG A 15 -21.55 5.41 9.43
CA ARG A 15 -21.30 6.06 10.72
C ARG A 15 -21.44 5.05 11.86
N TYR A 16 -20.45 5.02 12.74
CA TYR A 16 -20.33 4.01 13.79
C TYR A 16 -20.56 4.60 15.16
N GLY A 17 -21.26 3.85 16.01
CA GLY A 17 -21.58 4.25 17.38
C GLY A 17 -20.34 4.34 18.27
N VAL A 18 -20.21 5.44 19.00
CA VAL A 18 -19.17 5.69 20.02
C VAL A 18 -19.87 6.25 21.25
N TRP A 19 -19.65 5.65 22.42
CA TRP A 19 -20.22 6.19 23.65
C TRP A 19 -19.37 7.37 24.15
N ASP A 20 -19.98 8.55 24.31
CA ASP A 20 -19.34 9.72 24.90
C ASP A 20 -19.54 9.69 26.42
N GLY A 21 -18.47 9.48 27.18
CA GLY A 21 -18.49 9.41 28.63
C GLY A 21 -18.81 10.75 29.31
N SER A 22 -18.54 11.88 28.64
CA SER A 22 -18.80 13.21 29.19
C SER A 22 -20.28 13.59 29.12
N ALA A 23 -20.94 13.25 28.00
CA ALA A 23 -22.38 13.43 27.82
C ALA A 23 -23.19 12.21 28.31
N ASN A 24 -22.53 11.08 28.55
CA ASN A 24 -23.11 9.78 28.88
C ASN A 24 -24.20 9.36 27.87
N GLU A 25 -23.89 9.48 26.58
CA GLU A 25 -24.80 9.18 25.48
C GLU A 25 -24.07 8.53 24.30
N LEU A 26 -24.85 7.98 23.37
CA LEU A 26 -24.32 7.45 22.12
C LEU A 26 -24.12 8.57 21.08
N ALA A 27 -22.88 8.77 20.67
CA ALA A 27 -22.50 9.59 19.53
C ALA A 27 -22.20 8.73 18.29
N PHE A 28 -22.04 9.37 17.13
CA PHE A 28 -21.72 8.68 15.87
C PHE A 28 -20.51 9.30 15.17
N HIS A 29 -19.52 8.44 14.92
CA HIS A 29 -18.27 8.79 14.25
C HIS A 29 -18.26 8.30 12.80
N ASP A 30 -17.88 9.20 11.88
CA ASP A 30 -17.63 8.88 10.48
C ASP A 30 -16.12 8.70 10.26
N PRO A 31 -15.62 7.50 9.90
CA PRO A 31 -14.20 7.31 9.63
C PRO A 31 -13.67 8.09 8.41
N ALA A 32 -14.54 8.50 7.49
CA ALA A 32 -14.18 9.30 6.32
C ALA A 32 -14.08 10.81 6.65
N SER A 33 -14.88 11.28 7.61
CA SER A 33 -14.85 12.64 8.13
C SER A 33 -14.83 12.65 9.66
N PRO A 34 -13.72 12.22 10.27
CA PRO A 34 -13.63 11.99 11.70
C PRO A 34 -13.68 13.31 12.48
N ALA A 35 -14.83 13.57 13.08
CA ALA A 35 -14.97 14.55 14.14
C ALA A 35 -14.61 13.90 15.49
N PRO A 36 -13.86 14.60 16.37
CA PRO A 36 -13.54 14.09 17.68
C PRO A 36 -14.82 13.99 18.54
N VAL A 37 -15.03 12.81 19.12
CA VAL A 37 -15.91 12.64 20.28
C VAL A 37 -15.16 13.17 21.51
N SER A 38 -15.84 13.90 22.40
CA SER A 38 -15.19 14.65 23.48
C SER A 38 -14.45 13.72 24.45
N ASP A 39 -15.13 12.66 24.90
CA ASP A 39 -14.57 11.66 25.81
C ASP A 39 -15.04 10.24 25.44
N PRO A 40 -14.47 9.59 24.41
CA PRO A 40 -14.92 8.27 23.98
C PRO A 40 -14.64 7.21 25.05
N ALA A 41 -15.69 6.55 25.55
CA ALA A 41 -15.55 5.49 26.54
C ALA A 41 -14.79 4.29 25.95
N LEU A 42 -13.64 3.96 26.55
CA LEU A 42 -12.81 2.83 26.13
C LEU A 42 -13.22 1.50 26.79
N GLU A 43 -13.79 1.56 27.99
CA GLU A 43 -14.15 0.40 28.79
C GLU A 43 -15.63 0.45 29.20
N GLY A 44 -16.16 -0.70 29.63
CA GLY A 44 -17.54 -0.82 30.14
C GLY A 44 -18.51 -1.46 29.15
N SER A 45 -19.80 -1.32 29.45
CA SER A 45 -20.90 -1.84 28.64
C SER A 45 -22.09 -0.90 28.80
N PHE A 46 -22.74 -0.59 27.68
CA PHE A 46 -23.80 0.40 27.61
C PHE A 46 -25.04 -0.20 26.96
N GLU A 47 -26.21 0.32 27.30
CA GLU A 47 -27.46 -0.07 26.66
C GLU A 47 -27.85 1.00 25.63
N VAL A 48 -28.16 0.56 24.42
CA VAL A 48 -28.57 1.41 23.31
C VAL A 48 -29.92 0.93 22.81
N ARG A 49 -30.85 1.86 22.64
CA ARG A 49 -32.13 1.58 21.99
C ARG A 49 -31.97 1.68 20.47
N LEU A 50 -32.35 0.64 19.75
CA LEU A 50 -32.32 0.54 18.30
C LEU A 50 -33.54 1.20 17.65
N ALA A 51 -33.48 1.38 16.32
CA ALA A 51 -34.56 1.98 15.54
C ALA A 51 -35.87 1.16 15.58
N ASP A 52 -35.78 -0.16 15.73
CA ASP A 52 -36.92 -1.07 15.87
C ASP A 52 -37.53 -1.09 17.30
N GLY A 53 -36.93 -0.33 18.22
CA GLY A 53 -37.36 -0.24 19.61
C GLY A 53 -36.73 -1.27 20.55
N ALA A 54 -35.93 -2.22 20.05
CA ALA A 54 -35.17 -3.13 20.89
C ALA A 54 -34.08 -2.39 21.68
N THR A 55 -33.72 -2.92 22.85
CA THR A 55 -32.55 -2.45 23.61
C THR A 55 -31.45 -3.48 23.50
N GLU A 56 -30.30 -3.05 22.97
CA GLU A 56 -29.13 -3.90 22.79
C GLU A 56 -27.98 -3.45 23.70
N ARG A 57 -27.20 -4.42 24.15
CA ARG A 57 -26.00 -4.17 24.94
C ARG A 57 -24.80 -4.02 24.02
N VAL A 58 -24.19 -2.83 24.05
CA VAL A 58 -22.98 -2.54 23.29
C VAL A 58 -21.76 -2.43 24.20
N THR A 59 -20.61 -2.77 23.64
CA THR A 59 -19.32 -2.77 24.34
C THR A 59 -18.28 -2.09 23.45
N PRO A 60 -17.51 -1.12 23.96
CA PRO A 60 -16.45 -0.50 23.18
C PRO A 60 -15.43 -1.52 22.65
N VAL A 61 -14.86 -1.23 21.48
CA VAL A 61 -13.87 -2.11 20.83
C VAL A 61 -12.64 -2.32 21.71
N PHE A 62 -12.22 -1.31 22.49
CA PHE A 62 -11.06 -1.41 23.37
C PHE A 62 -11.29 -2.39 24.53
N GLU A 63 -12.48 -2.40 25.16
CA GLU A 63 -12.87 -3.41 26.15
C GLU A 63 -12.84 -4.83 25.56
N LEU A 64 -13.39 -5.02 24.35
CA LEU A 64 -13.35 -6.30 23.65
C LEU A 64 -11.92 -6.73 23.33
N LEU A 65 -11.06 -5.79 22.93
CA LEU A 65 -9.64 -6.03 22.69
C LEU A 65 -8.92 -6.45 23.97
N LYS A 66 -9.14 -5.76 25.10
CA LYS A 66 -8.58 -6.11 26.41
C LYS A 66 -8.94 -7.53 26.82
N ARG A 67 -10.23 -7.90 26.69
CA ARG A 67 -10.71 -9.27 26.95
C ARG A 67 -10.02 -10.28 26.03
N HIS A 68 -9.95 -9.98 24.73
CA HIS A 68 -9.28 -10.85 23.75
C HIS A 68 -7.79 -11.03 24.07
N LEU A 69 -7.08 -9.97 24.44
CA LEU A 69 -5.65 -9.98 24.72
C LEU A 69 -5.29 -10.69 26.02
N SER A 70 -6.23 -10.80 26.97
CA SER A 70 -6.00 -11.47 28.26
C SER A 70 -5.50 -12.92 28.13
N ARG A 71 -5.88 -13.62 27.06
CA ARG A 71 -5.44 -15.00 26.77
C ARG A 71 -4.01 -15.11 26.24
N PHE A 72 -3.40 -13.99 25.86
CA PHE A 72 -2.03 -13.91 25.33
C PHE A 72 -1.06 -13.34 26.36
N ALA A 73 -1.29 -13.63 27.65
CA ALA A 73 -0.32 -13.33 28.69
C ALA A 73 1.07 -13.92 28.33
N PRO A 74 2.17 -13.29 28.78
CA PRO A 74 3.52 -13.80 28.52
C PRO A 74 3.71 -15.28 28.87
N GLU A 75 3.08 -15.74 29.95
CA GLU A 75 3.07 -17.15 30.37
C GLU A 75 2.42 -18.06 29.32
N ALA A 76 1.29 -17.64 28.75
CA ALA A 76 0.55 -18.40 27.76
C ALA A 76 1.26 -18.45 26.40
N THR A 77 2.17 -17.52 26.12
CA THR A 77 2.87 -17.39 24.83
C THR A 77 4.32 -17.87 24.87
N ALA A 78 4.88 -18.12 26.06
CA ALA A 78 6.29 -18.48 26.23
C ALA A 78 6.70 -19.74 25.45
N ALA A 79 5.88 -20.80 25.48
CA ALA A 79 6.18 -22.04 24.77
C ALA A 79 6.19 -21.85 23.24
N ALA A 80 5.25 -21.06 22.71
CA ALA A 80 5.12 -20.83 21.26
C ALA A 80 6.20 -19.89 20.72
N THR A 81 6.62 -18.90 21.52
CA THR A 81 7.58 -17.87 21.11
C THR A 81 9.02 -18.23 21.48
N GLY A 82 9.23 -19.11 22.45
CA GLY A 82 10.53 -19.37 23.06
C GLY A 82 11.03 -18.22 23.96
N ILE A 83 10.19 -17.21 24.25
CA ILE A 83 10.57 -16.03 25.03
C ILE A 83 10.12 -16.20 26.48
N ALA A 84 11.05 -16.04 27.42
CA ALA A 84 10.72 -16.08 28.84
C ALA A 84 9.72 -14.97 29.22
N PRO A 85 8.67 -15.25 30.02
CA PRO A 85 7.65 -14.26 30.39
C PRO A 85 8.21 -12.93 30.92
N ASP A 86 9.24 -13.00 31.78
CA ASP A 86 9.87 -11.82 32.35
C ASP A 86 10.65 -11.01 31.31
N LEU A 87 11.26 -11.67 30.33
CA LEU A 87 11.95 -10.99 29.24
C LEU A 87 10.96 -10.20 28.38
N ALA A 88 9.82 -10.81 28.04
CA ALA A 88 8.76 -10.12 27.30
C ALA A 88 8.24 -8.88 28.06
N ARG A 89 7.98 -9.00 29.36
CA ARG A 89 7.57 -7.86 30.20
C ARG A 89 8.63 -6.77 30.26
N ARG A 90 9.91 -7.13 30.43
CA ARG A 90 11.02 -6.17 30.46
C ARG A 90 11.14 -5.43 29.13
N ALA A 91 11.04 -6.13 28.00
CA ALA A 91 11.11 -5.52 26.67
C ALA A 91 9.98 -4.51 26.46
N VAL A 92 8.73 -4.88 26.78
CA VAL A 92 7.57 -3.98 26.67
C VAL A 92 7.71 -2.78 27.61
N ARG A 93 8.11 -2.99 28.88
CA ARG A 93 8.34 -1.89 29.83
C ARG A 93 9.39 -0.92 29.32
N MET A 94 10.54 -1.43 28.88
CA MET A 94 11.62 -0.62 28.31
C MET A 94 11.09 0.24 27.16
N PHE A 95 10.39 -0.36 26.20
CA PHE A 95 9.82 0.37 25.07
C PHE A 95 8.84 1.47 25.51
N CYS A 96 7.93 1.17 26.44
CA CYS A 96 6.94 2.14 26.94
C CYS A 96 7.57 3.28 27.76
N THR A 97 8.70 3.04 28.44
CA THR A 97 9.38 4.03 29.28
C THR A 97 10.47 4.82 28.56
N THR A 98 10.78 4.49 27.29
CA THR A 98 11.80 5.17 26.49
C THR A 98 11.24 5.83 25.23
N PRO A 99 10.21 6.68 25.31
CA PRO A 99 9.74 7.43 24.14
C PRO A 99 10.72 8.58 23.79
N PRO A 100 10.86 8.94 22.50
CA PRO A 100 10.18 8.34 21.35
C PRO A 100 10.83 7.01 20.92
N ALA A 101 10.00 6.09 20.43
CA ALA A 101 10.45 4.84 19.85
C ALA A 101 9.84 4.63 18.47
N CYS A 102 10.60 4.05 17.55
CA CYS A 102 10.13 3.65 16.23
C CYS A 102 10.35 2.16 16.02
N TYR A 103 9.56 1.61 15.12
CA TYR A 103 9.67 0.22 14.69
C TYR A 103 9.88 0.16 13.18
N TYR A 104 10.77 -0.72 12.73
CA TYR A 104 10.98 -1.04 11.33
C TYR A 104 10.94 -2.55 11.14
N SER A 105 10.10 -2.99 10.21
CA SER A 105 10.06 -4.38 9.74
C SER A 105 9.96 -4.44 8.23
N TYR A 106 10.21 -5.65 7.73
CA TYR A 106 10.05 -5.98 6.33
C TYR A 106 9.73 -7.48 6.22
N ASN A 107 10.29 -8.16 5.23
CA ASN A 107 10.09 -9.57 4.90
C ASN A 107 10.00 -10.53 6.11
N GLY A 108 10.83 -10.34 7.15
CA GLY A 108 10.86 -11.22 8.32
C GLY A 108 9.57 -11.30 9.13
N LEU A 109 8.62 -10.37 8.95
CA LEU A 109 7.28 -10.47 9.53
C LEU A 109 6.18 -10.57 8.48
N GLU A 110 6.48 -10.18 7.24
CA GLU A 110 5.52 -10.06 6.16
C GLU A 110 5.37 -11.35 5.33
N GLN A 111 6.37 -12.24 5.36
CA GLN A 111 6.39 -13.49 4.58
C GLN A 111 5.92 -14.72 5.39
N HIS A 112 4.83 -14.57 6.15
CA HIS A 112 4.24 -15.62 6.97
C HIS A 112 2.72 -15.73 6.78
N ALA A 113 2.16 -16.91 7.02
CA ALA A 113 0.72 -17.15 6.91
C ALA A 113 -0.14 -16.27 7.85
N ASN A 114 0.43 -15.81 8.96
CA ASN A 114 -0.21 -14.94 9.95
C ASN A 114 0.25 -13.47 9.85
N ALA A 115 0.99 -13.08 8.80
CA ALA A 115 1.60 -11.75 8.66
C ALA A 115 0.61 -10.60 8.87
N MET A 116 -0.64 -10.75 8.43
CA MET A 116 -1.67 -9.73 8.62
C MET A 116 -1.97 -9.48 10.10
N GLN A 117 -2.12 -10.53 10.90
CA GLN A 117 -2.41 -10.39 12.33
C GLN A 117 -1.19 -9.91 13.10
N THR A 118 0.00 -10.37 12.73
CA THR A 118 1.27 -9.89 13.30
C THR A 118 1.45 -8.39 13.08
N ASN A 119 1.29 -7.92 11.84
CA ASN A 119 1.38 -6.49 11.54
C ASN A 119 0.29 -5.68 12.24
N ARG A 120 -0.96 -6.17 12.31
CA ARG A 120 -2.03 -5.53 13.10
C ARG A 120 -1.66 -5.40 14.58
N ALA A 121 -1.07 -6.43 15.18
CA ALA A 121 -0.63 -6.40 16.57
C ALA A 121 0.47 -5.35 16.80
N VAL A 122 1.46 -5.28 15.89
CA VAL A 122 2.46 -4.22 15.92
C VAL A 122 1.83 -2.84 15.73
N CYS A 123 0.85 -2.73 14.84
CA CYS A 123 0.15 -1.46 14.61
C CYS A 123 -0.58 -0.97 15.87
N LEU A 124 -1.25 -1.89 16.56
CA LEU A 124 -1.91 -1.61 17.84
C LEU A 124 -0.88 -1.20 18.89
N PHE A 125 0.25 -1.91 18.98
CA PHE A 125 1.30 -1.60 19.94
C PHE A 125 1.87 -0.18 19.77
N TYR A 126 2.17 0.25 18.54
CA TYR A 126 2.64 1.63 18.33
C TYR A 126 1.54 2.66 18.68
N SER A 127 0.27 2.33 18.39
CA SER A 127 -0.86 3.24 18.61
C SER A 127 -1.06 3.47 20.11
N LEU A 128 -1.03 2.38 20.88
CA LEU A 128 -1.20 2.41 22.34
C LEU A 128 -0.03 3.10 23.06
N THR A 129 1.18 3.00 22.52
CA THR A 129 2.37 3.65 23.08
C THR A 129 2.52 5.11 22.65
N GLY A 130 1.61 5.63 21.82
CA GLY A 130 1.61 7.01 21.37
C GLY A 130 2.80 7.36 20.46
N ASN A 131 3.37 6.36 19.77
CA ASN A 131 4.53 6.52 18.89
C ASN A 131 4.16 6.74 17.40
N LEU A 132 2.87 6.67 17.06
CA LEU A 132 2.39 7.03 15.73
C LEU A 132 2.68 8.50 15.42
N ASP A 133 3.39 8.75 14.33
CA ASP A 133 3.52 10.08 13.72
C ASP A 133 4.02 11.18 14.65
N ARG A 134 4.68 10.85 15.76
CA ARG A 134 5.35 11.81 16.66
C ARG A 134 6.81 12.02 16.24
N PRO A 135 7.45 13.14 16.61
CA PRO A 135 8.89 13.30 16.42
C PRO A 135 9.67 12.14 17.06
N GLY A 136 10.55 11.50 16.26
CA GLY A 136 11.34 10.33 16.65
C GLY A 136 10.61 8.98 16.64
N GLY A 137 9.31 8.96 16.31
CA GLY A 137 8.51 7.74 16.17
C GLY A 137 8.40 7.25 14.73
N ASN A 138 7.31 6.55 14.41
CA ASN A 138 6.97 6.17 13.04
C ASN A 138 6.33 7.37 12.31
N VAL A 139 7.17 8.24 11.75
CA VAL A 139 6.76 9.50 11.11
C VAL A 139 6.29 9.28 9.67
N ARG A 140 5.16 9.88 9.32
CA ARG A 140 4.77 10.07 7.92
C ARG A 140 5.31 11.42 7.44
N PHE A 141 6.49 11.41 6.84
CA PHE A 141 7.15 12.64 6.39
C PHE A 141 6.34 13.37 5.32
N ALA A 142 6.47 14.70 5.31
CA ALA A 142 5.96 15.50 4.18
C ALA A 142 6.71 15.09 2.91
N LYS A 143 5.97 14.93 1.81
CA LYS A 143 6.53 14.60 0.49
C LYS A 143 6.35 15.77 -0.47
N THR A 144 7.23 15.83 -1.47
CA THR A 144 7.00 16.69 -2.63
C THR A 144 5.72 16.23 -3.34
N PRO A 145 4.74 17.12 -3.56
CA PRO A 145 3.53 16.75 -4.29
C PRO A 145 3.87 16.49 -5.76
N VAL A 146 3.32 15.41 -6.30
CA VAL A 146 3.45 15.00 -7.70
C VAL A 146 2.11 14.47 -8.18
N ASN A 147 1.83 14.59 -9.47
CA ASN A 147 0.67 13.97 -10.08
C ASN A 147 0.84 12.43 -10.12
N GLY A 148 -0.28 11.72 -9.98
CA GLY A 148 -0.28 10.26 -10.05
C GLY A 148 -0.15 9.78 -11.49
N MET A 149 0.83 8.91 -11.77
CA MET A 149 1.10 8.33 -13.10
C MET A 149 0.63 6.87 -13.21
N ASP A 150 -0.25 6.41 -12.32
CA ASP A 150 -0.64 4.99 -12.23
C ASP A 150 -1.71 4.57 -13.25
N GLY A 151 -2.22 5.51 -14.06
CA GLY A 151 -3.19 5.26 -15.13
C GLY A 151 -4.55 4.76 -14.65
N ARG A 152 -4.82 4.69 -13.33
CA ARG A 152 -6.06 4.08 -12.82
C ARG A 152 -7.31 4.84 -13.24
N GLY A 153 -7.21 6.15 -13.41
CA GLY A 153 -8.29 6.99 -13.92
C GLY A 153 -8.68 6.68 -15.37
N LEU A 154 -7.85 5.97 -16.13
CA LEU A 154 -8.12 5.58 -17.51
C LEU A 154 -9.02 4.34 -17.62
N LEU A 155 -9.17 3.57 -16.53
CA LEU A 155 -10.00 2.37 -16.52
C LEU A 155 -11.41 2.69 -16.04
N ALA A 156 -12.42 2.33 -16.84
CA ALA A 156 -13.82 2.39 -16.43
C ALA A 156 -14.06 1.55 -15.15
N PRO A 157 -14.98 1.95 -14.25
CA PRO A 157 -15.25 1.25 -12.99
C PRO A 157 -15.54 -0.25 -13.18
N GLU A 158 -16.25 -0.63 -14.23
CA GLU A 158 -16.59 -2.00 -14.56
C GLU A 158 -15.34 -2.83 -14.89
N GLN A 159 -14.33 -2.20 -15.50
CA GLN A 159 -13.06 -2.86 -15.78
C GLN A 159 -12.19 -2.97 -14.52
N GLN A 160 -12.23 -1.97 -13.64
CA GLN A 160 -11.56 -2.05 -12.34
C GLN A 160 -12.15 -3.15 -11.45
N ALA A 161 -13.47 -3.35 -11.51
CA ALA A 161 -14.19 -4.39 -10.76
C ALA A 161 -13.77 -5.81 -11.18
N LYS A 162 -13.30 -6.01 -12.42
CA LYS A 162 -12.81 -7.32 -12.89
C LYS A 162 -11.46 -7.73 -12.31
N ARG A 163 -10.77 -6.85 -11.57
CA ARG A 163 -9.43 -7.13 -11.02
C ARG A 163 -9.39 -8.50 -10.33
N LEU A 164 -8.48 -9.35 -10.79
CA LEU A 164 -8.32 -10.71 -10.29
C LEU A 164 -8.10 -10.73 -8.77
N GLY A 165 -8.93 -11.48 -8.07
CA GLY A 165 -8.87 -11.65 -6.62
C GLY A 165 -9.56 -10.57 -5.79
N LEU A 166 -10.13 -9.50 -6.40
CA LEU A 166 -10.76 -8.41 -5.66
C LEU A 166 -11.97 -8.88 -4.85
N ASP A 167 -12.90 -9.61 -5.46
CA ASP A 167 -14.11 -10.08 -4.77
C ASP A 167 -13.79 -11.00 -3.59
N ALA A 168 -12.79 -11.88 -3.76
CA ALA A 168 -12.40 -12.83 -2.74
C ALA A 168 -11.56 -12.19 -1.62
N ARG A 169 -10.78 -11.15 -1.94
CA ARG A 169 -9.84 -10.48 -1.03
C ARG A 169 -9.90 -8.96 -1.27
N PRO A 170 -10.99 -8.31 -0.83
CA PRO A 170 -11.24 -6.90 -1.14
C PRO A 170 -10.32 -5.93 -0.38
N LEU A 171 -9.57 -6.43 0.60
CA LEU A 171 -8.69 -5.61 1.44
C LEU A 171 -7.24 -5.68 0.98
N GLY A 172 -6.50 -4.60 1.25
CA GLY A 172 -5.05 -4.55 1.06
C GLY A 172 -4.62 -4.19 -0.37
N PRO A 173 -3.47 -4.71 -0.86
CA PRO A 173 -2.90 -4.36 -2.16
C PRO A 173 -3.87 -4.47 -3.33
N VAL A 174 -4.78 -5.45 -3.27
CA VAL A 174 -5.76 -5.69 -4.33
C VAL A 174 -6.78 -4.56 -4.44
N ALA A 175 -7.14 -3.87 -3.36
CA ALA A 175 -7.96 -2.66 -3.45
C ALA A 175 -7.25 -1.53 -4.22
N THR A 176 -5.92 -1.53 -4.18
CA THR A 176 -5.06 -0.47 -4.75
C THR A 176 -4.46 -0.81 -6.11
N GLY A 177 -5.14 -1.61 -6.94
CA GLY A 177 -4.68 -1.86 -8.32
C GLY A 177 -3.69 -3.02 -8.48
N ARG A 178 -3.27 -3.70 -7.41
CA ARG A 178 -2.31 -4.79 -7.49
C ARG A 178 -3.02 -6.14 -7.59
N VAL A 179 -2.38 -7.12 -8.22
CA VAL A 179 -2.90 -8.49 -8.33
C VAL A 179 -1.87 -9.46 -7.76
N GLN A 180 -2.33 -10.47 -7.03
CA GLN A 180 -1.44 -11.52 -6.52
C GLN A 180 -1.11 -12.51 -7.64
N ALA A 181 0.14 -12.95 -7.76
CA ALA A 181 0.58 -13.88 -8.80
C ALA A 181 -0.26 -15.17 -8.83
N TYR A 182 -0.67 -15.68 -7.67
CA TYR A 182 -1.58 -16.83 -7.57
C TYR A 182 -2.89 -16.64 -8.36
N GLU A 183 -3.48 -15.45 -8.33
CA GLU A 183 -4.72 -15.16 -9.05
C GLU A 183 -4.49 -15.08 -10.56
N VAL A 184 -3.34 -14.58 -11.00
CA VAL A 184 -2.92 -14.63 -12.41
C VAL A 184 -2.74 -16.09 -12.84
N TYR A 185 -2.02 -16.89 -12.07
CA TYR A 185 -1.80 -18.31 -12.40
C TYR A 185 -3.11 -19.10 -12.47
N ARG A 186 -4.06 -18.82 -11.58
CA ARG A 186 -5.39 -19.43 -11.61
C ARG A 186 -6.18 -19.01 -12.84
N ALA A 187 -6.14 -17.73 -13.21
CA ALA A 187 -6.83 -17.23 -14.38
C ALA A 187 -6.27 -17.81 -15.69
N VAL A 188 -4.95 -18.02 -15.78
CA VAL A 188 -4.31 -18.66 -16.94
C VAL A 188 -4.62 -20.15 -17.01
N LEU A 189 -4.36 -20.90 -15.93
CA LEU A 189 -4.44 -22.37 -15.95
C LEU A 189 -5.88 -22.91 -15.87
N GLU A 190 -6.77 -22.20 -15.17
CA GLU A 190 -8.13 -22.69 -14.89
C GLU A 190 -9.22 -21.84 -15.55
N GLY A 191 -8.86 -20.72 -16.18
CA GLY A 191 -9.84 -19.81 -16.78
C GLY A 191 -10.74 -19.11 -15.77
N LYS A 192 -10.33 -19.02 -14.48
CA LYS A 192 -11.17 -18.50 -13.38
C LYS A 192 -10.59 -17.25 -12.73
N PRO A 193 -11.40 -16.20 -12.49
CA PRO A 193 -12.83 -16.07 -12.83
C PRO A 193 -13.11 -15.90 -14.33
N TYR A 194 -12.08 -15.61 -15.12
CA TYR A 194 -12.10 -15.55 -16.59
C TYR A 194 -10.69 -15.88 -17.11
N PRO A 195 -10.54 -16.28 -18.38
CA PRO A 195 -9.22 -16.62 -18.93
C PRO A 195 -8.31 -15.40 -19.07
N VAL A 196 -7.06 -15.55 -18.62
CA VAL A 196 -5.95 -14.66 -18.98
C VAL A 196 -5.12 -15.35 -20.04
N LYS A 197 -4.96 -14.70 -21.18
CA LYS A 197 -4.31 -15.26 -22.37
C LYS A 197 -3.04 -14.53 -22.80
N GLY A 198 -2.93 -13.26 -22.45
CA GLY A 198 -1.77 -12.43 -22.72
C GLY A 198 -1.09 -12.01 -21.43
N PHE A 199 0.23 -11.95 -21.43
CA PHE A 199 1.01 -11.35 -20.35
C PHE A 199 2.16 -10.52 -20.92
N LEU A 200 2.25 -9.27 -20.49
CA LEU A 200 3.33 -8.35 -20.83
C LEU A 200 4.06 -7.99 -19.53
N SER A 201 5.33 -8.35 -19.45
CA SER A 201 6.15 -8.22 -18.25
C SER A 201 7.34 -7.33 -18.53
N PHE A 202 7.53 -6.32 -17.67
CA PHE A 202 8.62 -5.35 -17.78
C PHE A 202 9.65 -5.57 -16.66
N GLY A 203 10.75 -6.22 -17.00
CA GLY A 203 11.79 -6.64 -16.08
C GLY A 203 11.34 -7.67 -15.03
N GLY A 204 12.33 -8.20 -14.33
CA GLY A 204 12.13 -9.11 -13.20
C GLY A 204 11.68 -10.52 -13.62
N ASP A 205 11.64 -11.41 -12.63
CA ASP A 205 11.27 -12.81 -12.85
C ASP A 205 10.06 -13.16 -11.98
N ILE A 206 8.87 -13.22 -12.60
CA ILE A 206 7.62 -13.48 -11.88
C ILE A 206 7.60 -14.86 -11.20
N ILE A 207 8.24 -15.87 -11.80
CA ILE A 207 8.25 -17.23 -11.23
C ILE A 207 9.24 -17.35 -10.08
N MET A 208 10.30 -16.54 -10.04
CA MET A 208 11.25 -16.49 -8.93
C MET A 208 10.84 -15.53 -7.82
N ALA A 209 10.11 -14.46 -8.15
CA ALA A 209 9.68 -13.46 -7.18
C ALA A 209 8.43 -13.84 -6.38
N ASN A 210 7.73 -14.91 -6.76
CA ASN A 210 6.46 -15.30 -6.16
C ASN A 210 6.44 -16.78 -5.73
N GLY A 211 5.56 -17.10 -4.79
CA GLY A 211 5.32 -18.48 -4.37
C GLY A 211 4.75 -19.37 -5.48
N ASP A 212 4.90 -20.68 -5.31
CA ASP A 212 4.45 -21.71 -6.27
C ASP A 212 5.06 -21.54 -7.67
N THR A 213 6.40 -21.54 -7.72
CA THR A 213 7.20 -21.36 -8.93
C THR A 213 6.87 -22.39 -10.03
N LEU A 214 6.53 -23.63 -9.65
CA LEU A 214 6.14 -24.69 -10.58
C LEU A 214 4.78 -24.44 -11.24
N ARG A 215 3.82 -23.86 -10.51
CA ARG A 215 2.56 -23.40 -11.07
C ARG A 215 2.76 -22.18 -11.94
N GLY A 216 3.60 -21.22 -11.52
CA GLY A 216 3.97 -20.06 -12.33
C GLY A 216 4.56 -20.46 -13.69
N ARG A 217 5.52 -21.40 -13.69
CA ARG A 217 6.08 -21.97 -14.92
C ARG A 217 5.00 -22.54 -15.84
N ARG A 218 4.11 -23.39 -15.31
CA ARG A 218 3.02 -23.98 -16.10
C ARG A 218 2.08 -22.91 -16.66
N ALA A 219 1.81 -21.85 -15.89
CA ALA A 219 0.96 -20.76 -16.34
C ALA A 219 1.62 -20.02 -17.52
N LEU A 220 2.90 -19.64 -17.40
CA LEU A 220 3.60 -18.95 -18.49
C LEU A 220 3.61 -19.77 -19.80
N GLN A 221 3.75 -21.10 -19.71
CA GLN A 221 3.71 -22.02 -20.86
C GLN A 221 2.32 -22.17 -21.52
N GLN A 222 1.25 -21.70 -20.88
CA GLN A 222 -0.14 -21.81 -21.39
C GLN A 222 -0.71 -20.49 -21.89
N LEU A 223 0.07 -19.41 -21.83
CA LEU A 223 -0.33 -18.13 -22.42
C LEU A 223 -0.37 -18.27 -23.95
N ASP A 224 -1.32 -17.58 -24.57
CA ASP A 224 -1.40 -17.46 -26.03
C ASP A 224 -0.42 -16.39 -26.54
N LEU A 225 -0.03 -15.46 -25.65
CA LEU A 225 1.02 -14.46 -25.88
C LEU A 225 1.73 -14.11 -24.56
N TYR A 226 3.04 -14.28 -24.51
CA TYR A 226 3.89 -13.82 -23.43
C TYR A 226 5.05 -12.97 -23.98
N VAL A 227 5.10 -11.71 -23.55
CA VAL A 227 6.19 -10.78 -23.87
C VAL A 227 6.93 -10.43 -22.58
N GLN A 228 8.25 -10.60 -22.60
CA GLN A 228 9.15 -10.22 -21.50
C GLN A 228 10.13 -9.17 -22.00
N THR A 229 10.29 -8.08 -21.25
CA THR A 229 11.43 -7.17 -21.41
C THR A 229 12.45 -7.48 -20.32
N ASP A 230 13.72 -7.62 -20.68
CA ASP A 230 14.82 -7.76 -19.71
C ASP A 230 16.17 -7.49 -20.39
N PHE A 231 17.20 -7.18 -19.59
CA PHE A 231 18.57 -6.99 -20.09
C PHE A 231 19.40 -8.28 -20.06
N TYR A 232 18.83 -9.37 -19.54
CA TYR A 232 19.35 -10.74 -19.66
C TYR A 232 18.20 -11.76 -19.69
N GLU A 233 18.45 -12.95 -20.22
CA GLU A 233 17.44 -14.01 -20.21
C GLU A 233 17.18 -14.54 -18.78
N THR A 234 15.99 -14.25 -18.25
CA THR A 234 15.53 -14.77 -16.96
C THR A 234 14.90 -16.17 -17.09
N PRO A 235 14.85 -16.98 -16.01
CA PRO A 235 14.08 -18.21 -15.98
C PRO A 235 12.62 -18.07 -16.45
N ALA A 236 11.94 -16.97 -16.13
CA ALA A 236 10.63 -16.65 -16.68
C ALA A 236 10.69 -16.37 -18.20
N GLY A 237 11.64 -15.53 -18.64
CA GLY A 237 11.79 -15.11 -20.04
C GLY A 237 11.96 -16.26 -21.04
N ARG A 238 12.46 -17.43 -20.61
CA ARG A 238 12.57 -18.65 -21.43
C ARG A 238 11.24 -19.17 -22.00
N TYR A 239 10.12 -18.74 -21.44
CA TYR A 239 8.78 -19.14 -21.90
C TYR A 239 8.10 -18.05 -22.72
N ALA A 240 8.75 -16.89 -22.94
CA ALA A 240 8.17 -15.79 -23.69
C ALA A 240 8.19 -16.08 -25.20
N ASP A 241 7.13 -15.68 -25.90
CA ASP A 241 7.08 -15.64 -27.36
C ASP A 241 8.00 -14.54 -27.90
N PHE A 242 8.12 -13.43 -27.15
CA PHE A 242 9.01 -12.33 -27.44
C PHE A 242 9.83 -11.93 -26.21
N LEU A 243 11.15 -12.00 -26.32
CA LEU A 243 12.10 -11.44 -25.36
C LEU A 243 12.68 -10.15 -25.94
N LEU A 244 12.28 -9.00 -25.41
CA LEU A 244 12.71 -7.68 -25.88
C LEU A 244 13.90 -7.18 -25.04
N PRO A 245 14.98 -6.67 -25.67
CA PRO A 245 16.14 -6.17 -24.94
C PRO A 245 15.81 -4.86 -24.21
N ALA A 246 15.82 -4.89 -22.88
CA ALA A 246 15.61 -3.70 -22.06
C ALA A 246 16.94 -2.95 -21.81
N ALA A 247 16.87 -1.63 -21.79
CA ALA A 247 17.99 -0.78 -21.38
C ALA A 247 18.22 -0.86 -19.86
N THR A 248 19.47 -0.84 -19.42
CA THR A 248 19.80 -0.86 -17.99
C THR A 248 19.54 0.48 -17.31
N SER A 249 19.58 0.52 -15.96
CA SER A 249 19.58 1.78 -15.21
C SER A 249 20.87 2.61 -15.38
N TRP A 250 21.78 2.24 -16.27
CA TRP A 250 22.92 3.05 -16.69
C TRP A 250 22.72 3.64 -18.09
N GLU A 251 21.74 3.13 -18.84
CA GLU A 251 21.47 3.45 -20.25
C GLU A 251 20.24 4.32 -20.45
N ASP A 252 19.26 4.24 -19.55
CA ASP A 252 18.04 5.04 -19.61
C ASP A 252 18.06 6.18 -18.59
N TRP A 253 17.29 7.24 -18.82
CA TRP A 253 17.11 8.35 -17.90
C TRP A 253 15.82 8.22 -17.09
N HIS A 254 15.75 8.82 -15.91
CA HIS A 254 14.56 8.75 -15.05
C HIS A 254 14.44 9.95 -14.12
N VAL A 255 13.20 10.32 -13.75
CA VAL A 255 12.91 11.33 -12.73
C VAL A 255 12.27 10.69 -11.51
N LYS A 256 12.85 10.92 -10.33
CA LYS A 256 12.27 10.50 -9.05
C LYS A 256 11.69 11.70 -8.30
N GLY A 257 10.39 11.62 -7.98
CA GLY A 257 9.64 12.67 -7.29
C GLY A 257 9.85 12.76 -5.77
N SER A 258 10.37 11.70 -5.14
CA SER A 258 10.73 11.64 -3.71
C SER A 258 11.36 10.29 -3.37
N PHE A 259 12.03 10.21 -2.22
CA PHE A 259 12.62 8.99 -1.69
C PHE A 259 12.09 8.72 -0.26
N ASP A 260 11.71 7.47 0.00
CA ASP A 260 10.94 7.09 1.20
C ASP A 260 11.81 6.74 2.42
N GLN A 261 13.04 7.26 2.50
CA GLN A 261 14.03 6.86 3.52
C GLN A 261 14.14 7.83 4.71
N GLY A 262 13.58 9.03 4.61
CA GLY A 262 13.65 10.04 5.67
C GLY A 262 13.23 11.42 5.21
N ALA A 263 13.06 12.35 6.17
CA ALA A 263 12.52 13.69 5.93
C ALA A 263 13.21 14.44 4.76
N ALA A 264 14.54 14.50 4.75
CA ALA A 264 15.29 15.20 3.71
C ALA A 264 15.13 14.56 2.32
N THR A 265 15.05 13.23 2.29
CA THR A 265 14.93 12.45 1.04
C THR A 265 13.49 12.44 0.51
N SER A 266 12.48 12.60 1.38
CA SER A 266 11.06 12.65 1.01
C SER A 266 10.68 13.93 0.25
N THR A 267 11.53 14.95 0.31
CA THR A 267 11.38 16.20 -0.44
C THR A 267 12.42 16.37 -1.55
N TRP A 268 13.14 15.30 -1.89
CA TRP A 268 14.22 15.33 -2.88
C TRP A 268 13.75 14.89 -4.25
N LEU A 269 13.93 15.76 -5.23
CA LEU A 269 13.70 15.51 -6.65
C LEU A 269 15.02 15.21 -7.33
N GLN A 270 15.07 14.16 -8.14
CA GLN A 270 16.30 13.75 -8.81
C GLN A 270 16.02 13.38 -10.26
N TYR A 271 16.78 13.97 -11.18
CA TYR A 271 16.98 13.44 -12.52
C TYR A 271 18.20 12.52 -12.52
N ARG A 272 18.02 11.30 -13.02
CA ARG A 272 19.10 10.35 -13.28
C ARG A 272 19.39 10.39 -14.78
N ALA A 273 20.51 10.98 -15.15
CA ALA A 273 21.01 10.96 -16.52
C ALA A 273 21.46 9.53 -16.92
N PRO A 274 21.41 9.18 -18.21
CA PRO A 274 22.08 7.97 -18.67
C PRO A 274 23.59 8.19 -18.55
N VAL A 275 24.30 7.16 -18.11
CA VAL A 275 25.77 7.17 -17.98
C VAL A 275 26.42 6.75 -19.30
N VAL A 276 25.74 5.90 -20.06
CA VAL A 276 26.11 5.48 -21.42
C VAL A 276 24.86 5.48 -22.30
N GLU A 277 25.04 5.51 -23.61
CA GLU A 277 23.91 5.32 -24.55
C GLU A 277 23.37 3.88 -24.47
N PRO A 278 22.09 3.63 -24.80
CA PRO A 278 21.55 2.28 -24.96
C PRO A 278 22.42 1.39 -25.84
N GLN A 279 22.67 0.16 -25.37
CA GLN A 279 23.56 -0.78 -26.05
C GLN A 279 22.78 -1.68 -27.00
N PHE A 280 23.33 -1.94 -28.18
CA PHE A 280 22.68 -2.75 -29.23
C PHE A 280 21.31 -2.17 -29.63
N GLU A 281 20.26 -2.99 -29.62
CA GLU A 281 18.88 -2.57 -29.86
C GLU A 281 18.11 -2.42 -28.54
N SER A 282 18.80 -2.26 -27.40
CA SER A 282 18.15 -2.08 -26.10
C SER A 282 17.32 -0.80 -26.08
N ARG A 283 16.16 -0.86 -25.43
CA ARG A 283 15.25 0.28 -25.29
C ARG A 283 14.79 0.42 -23.86
N SER A 284 14.49 1.66 -23.44
CA SER A 284 13.80 1.88 -22.16
C SER A 284 12.44 1.18 -22.18
N ASP A 285 12.04 0.60 -21.05
CA ASP A 285 10.67 0.10 -20.86
C ASP A 285 9.63 1.20 -21.12
N ALA A 286 9.97 2.46 -20.79
CA ALA A 286 9.11 3.60 -21.08
C ALA A 286 8.95 3.83 -22.59
N ASP A 287 10.04 3.77 -23.37
CA ASP A 287 9.96 3.93 -24.83
C ASP A 287 9.14 2.81 -25.47
N ILE A 288 9.33 1.56 -25.01
CA ILE A 288 8.55 0.41 -25.46
C ILE A 288 7.05 0.62 -25.16
N LEU A 289 6.72 1.11 -23.96
CA LEU A 289 5.35 1.38 -23.54
C LEU A 289 4.69 2.51 -24.34
N PHE A 290 5.39 3.63 -24.55
CA PHE A 290 4.85 4.77 -25.31
C PHE A 290 4.61 4.40 -26.79
N ASP A 291 5.54 3.67 -27.42
CA ASP A 291 5.35 3.16 -28.78
C ASP A 291 4.16 2.21 -28.88
N LEU A 292 4.04 1.29 -27.92
CA LEU A 292 2.92 0.35 -27.88
C LEU A 292 1.60 1.09 -27.69
N ALA A 293 1.56 2.08 -26.80
CA ALA A 293 0.39 2.91 -26.57
C ALA A 293 -0.05 3.64 -27.84
N GLY A 294 0.87 4.28 -28.57
CA GLY A 294 0.55 4.93 -29.85
C GLY A 294 0.03 3.95 -30.90
N ARG A 295 0.64 2.75 -31.02
CA ARG A 295 0.13 1.69 -31.92
C ARG A 295 -1.26 1.17 -31.54
N MET A 296 -1.64 1.30 -30.28
CA MET A 296 -2.96 0.95 -29.77
C MET A 296 -3.97 2.11 -29.81
N GLY A 297 -3.55 3.29 -30.27
CA GLY A 297 -4.41 4.48 -30.36
C GLY A 297 -4.58 5.25 -29.06
N PHE A 298 -3.63 5.13 -28.12
CA PHE A 298 -3.60 5.87 -26.86
C PHE A 298 -2.66 7.08 -26.90
N ASP A 299 -2.39 7.65 -28.08
CA ASP A 299 -1.42 8.71 -28.27
C ASP A 299 -1.67 9.91 -27.34
N GLU A 300 -2.93 10.37 -27.21
CA GLU A 300 -3.27 11.51 -26.34
C GLU A 300 -2.96 11.23 -24.87
N GLN A 301 -3.29 10.03 -24.37
CA GLN A 301 -3.05 9.62 -22.98
C GLN A 301 -1.56 9.36 -22.68
N PHE A 302 -0.74 9.22 -23.72
CA PHE A 302 0.69 8.99 -23.65
C PHE A 302 1.49 10.14 -24.28
N TRP A 303 0.95 11.37 -24.22
CA TRP A 303 1.63 12.61 -24.64
C TRP A 303 2.24 12.53 -26.05
N HIS A 304 1.62 11.78 -26.95
CA HIS A 304 2.08 11.53 -28.31
C HIS A 304 3.55 11.06 -28.39
N GLY A 305 4.01 10.26 -27.41
CA GLY A 305 5.40 9.80 -27.35
C GLY A 305 6.33 10.68 -26.50
N ASP A 306 5.88 11.84 -26.04
CA ASP A 306 6.72 12.78 -25.29
C ASP A 306 6.84 12.39 -23.80
N ARG A 307 7.90 11.62 -23.51
CA ARG A 307 8.27 11.21 -22.14
C ARG A 307 8.61 12.39 -21.24
N GLU A 308 9.15 13.49 -21.79
CA GLU A 308 9.52 14.66 -20.99
C GLU A 308 8.26 15.41 -20.58
N ALA A 309 7.31 15.61 -21.48
CA ALA A 309 6.00 16.18 -21.17
C ALA A 309 5.23 15.35 -20.13
N ALA A 310 5.30 14.02 -20.22
CA ALA A 310 4.69 13.13 -19.22
C ALA A 310 5.29 13.33 -17.81
N LEU A 311 6.61 13.50 -17.72
CA LEU A 311 7.29 13.72 -16.44
C LEU A 311 7.17 15.17 -15.95
N ASP A 312 7.05 16.15 -16.84
CA ASP A 312 6.69 17.53 -16.47
C ASP A 312 5.27 17.58 -15.90
N TYR A 313 4.31 16.85 -16.50
CA TYR A 313 2.99 16.67 -15.90
C TYR A 313 3.09 16.04 -14.51
N MET A 314 3.90 14.98 -14.33
CA MET A 314 4.12 14.39 -13.00
C MET A 314 4.62 15.43 -11.98
N LEU A 315 5.57 16.28 -12.38
CA LEU A 315 6.22 17.25 -11.52
C LEU A 315 5.44 18.56 -11.34
N GLU A 316 4.41 18.85 -12.15
CA GLU A 316 3.65 20.11 -12.15
C GLU A 316 3.27 20.60 -10.74
N PRO A 317 2.74 19.77 -9.80
CA PRO A 317 2.38 20.24 -8.45
C PRO A 317 3.57 20.67 -7.59
N SER A 318 4.78 20.22 -7.94
CA SER A 318 6.03 20.62 -7.27
C SER A 318 6.55 21.97 -7.75
N GLY A 319 6.09 22.45 -8.92
CA GLY A 319 6.60 23.67 -9.57
C GLY A 319 7.98 23.51 -10.20
N VAL A 320 8.48 22.27 -10.34
CA VAL A 320 9.77 21.95 -10.95
C VAL A 320 9.55 21.27 -12.31
N THR A 321 10.42 21.54 -13.27
CA THR A 321 10.43 20.88 -14.58
C THR A 321 11.59 19.90 -14.74
N VAL A 322 11.49 18.97 -15.68
CA VAL A 322 12.58 18.06 -16.06
C VAL A 322 13.80 18.86 -16.53
N ALA A 323 13.60 19.93 -17.30
CA ALA A 323 14.68 20.82 -17.75
C ALA A 323 15.44 21.46 -16.58
N GLN A 324 14.74 21.86 -15.51
CA GLN A 324 15.40 22.34 -14.29
C GLN A 324 16.21 21.22 -13.64
N LEU A 325 15.65 20.02 -13.48
CA LEU A 325 16.39 18.90 -12.87
C LEU A 325 17.63 18.49 -13.66
N LYS A 326 17.59 18.54 -15.00
CA LYS A 326 18.76 18.31 -15.86
C LYS A 326 19.90 19.29 -15.58
N ASN A 327 19.58 20.55 -15.27
CA ASN A 327 20.54 21.58 -14.90
C ASN A 327 21.03 21.48 -13.44
N HIS A 328 20.43 20.61 -12.63
CA HIS A 328 20.78 20.35 -11.24
C HIS A 328 21.10 18.86 -11.05
N PRO A 329 22.25 18.36 -11.53
CA PRO A 329 22.58 16.92 -11.53
C PRO A 329 22.67 16.33 -10.11
N GLY A 330 22.95 17.17 -9.11
CA GLY A 330 22.90 16.77 -7.71
C GLY A 330 21.49 16.56 -7.17
N GLY A 331 20.43 16.92 -7.90
CA GLY A 331 19.05 16.93 -7.42
C GLY A 331 18.62 18.27 -6.81
N LEU A 332 17.32 18.41 -6.59
CA LEU A 332 16.69 19.58 -5.97
C LEU A 332 15.93 19.14 -4.71
N SER A 333 16.22 19.79 -3.59
CA SER A 333 15.39 19.67 -2.39
C SER A 333 14.34 20.76 -2.40
N LEU A 334 13.08 20.39 -2.14
CA LEU A 334 11.99 21.33 -1.89
C LEU A 334 11.56 21.19 -0.42
N PRO A 335 12.27 21.81 0.54
CA PRO A 335 12.03 21.58 1.95
C PRO A 335 10.57 21.81 2.32
N ARG A 336 10.02 20.86 3.07
CA ARG A 336 8.65 20.94 3.59
C ARG A 336 8.64 20.62 5.07
N GLU A 337 7.87 21.40 5.80
CA GLU A 337 7.68 21.15 7.22
C GLU A 337 6.85 19.87 7.41
N THR A 338 7.43 18.88 8.10
CA THR A 338 6.68 17.69 8.49
C THR A 338 5.84 18.01 9.71
N ARG A 339 4.52 17.98 9.54
CA ARG A 339 3.56 18.04 10.64
C ARG A 339 3.46 16.68 11.32
N TYR A 340 3.25 16.66 12.63
CA TYR A 340 3.22 15.46 13.46
C TYR A 340 1.83 15.23 14.06
N ARG A 341 1.56 13.99 14.47
CA ARG A 341 0.30 13.55 15.08
C ARG A 341 -0.91 13.93 14.24
N LYS A 342 -0.79 13.79 12.92
CA LYS A 342 -1.82 14.19 11.94
C LYS A 342 -3.16 13.49 12.16
N TYR A 343 -3.15 12.32 12.80
CA TYR A 343 -4.35 11.60 13.22
C TYR A 343 -5.23 12.45 14.15
N ARG A 344 -4.67 13.33 15.00
CA ARG A 344 -5.47 14.20 15.87
C ARG A 344 -6.40 15.18 15.13
N GLU A 345 -6.09 15.50 13.88
CA GLU A 345 -6.89 16.40 13.03
C GLU A 345 -7.86 15.65 12.13
N LYS A 346 -7.53 14.38 11.82
CA LYS A 346 -8.17 13.58 10.78
C LYS A 346 -8.58 12.20 11.27
N GLY A 347 -8.81 12.01 12.57
CA GLY A 347 -9.14 10.72 13.19
C GLY A 347 -7.96 9.75 13.22
#